data_AF-A0A1C7E986-F1
#
_entry.id   AF-A0A1C7E986-F1
#
_cell.length_a   1.000
_cell.length_b   1.000
_cell.length_c   1.000
_cell.angle_alpha   90.00
_cell.angle_beta   90.00
_cell.angle_gamma   90.00
#
_symmetry.space_group_name_H-M   'P 1'
#
loop_
_entity.id
_entity.type
_entity.pdbx_description
1 polymer ?
#
loop_
_entity_poly.entity_id
_entity_poly.type
_entity_poly.pdbx_seq_one_letter_code
_entity_poly.pdbx_strand_id
1 'polypeptide(L)'
;MKDLFFEKNYGRLYEVIENGRCEVFEFEHPLGRVRHQFIRREIPMSVTGGPYFDIVTPYGYGGPIIKECAEGRKAHLVEAFERTFGEYCAERGIISEFVRFHPVIGNALDFEDCYEVRYLRETVGTNLAAYEDPVQSEFSKSTRKNIRKALEAGVGYEIIENPRSLGEFKDIYHETMNRNNADAYYYFEEDYFTECLEYFADHIVLTKAIFEGQVIGMGLNFTYGDRIHTHLSGTLSDYNHAYPAYVLQYALTVWGKANGYRLIHDGGGRTNDPNDSLLMFKRQFGKNTRFDFYIGKKIWNKPVYKKLCELNAADAATDYFPAYRCKKHLEASRV
;
A
#
# COMPACT_ATOMS: atom_id res chain seq x y z
N MET A 1 -13.46 -4.35 11.73
CA MET A 1 -12.03 -4.72 11.61
C MET A 1 -11.17 -3.46 11.73
N LYS A 2 -10.02 -3.55 12.41
CA LYS A 2 -8.99 -2.49 12.49
C LYS A 2 -7.84 -2.91 11.57
N ASP A 3 -7.34 -2.00 10.76
CA ASP A 3 -6.21 -2.25 9.84
C ASP A 3 -5.45 -0.93 9.63
N LEU A 4 -4.13 -1.02 9.48
CA LEU A 4 -3.19 0.10 9.40
C LEU A 4 -3.63 1.17 8.38
N PHE A 5 -4.08 0.72 7.21
CA PHE A 5 -4.40 1.57 6.07
C PHE A 5 -5.63 2.48 6.27
N PHE A 6 -6.39 2.31 7.36
CA PHE A 6 -7.54 3.16 7.72
C PHE A 6 -7.26 4.05 8.95
N GLU A 7 -6.04 4.00 9.48
CA GLU A 7 -5.60 4.85 10.57
C GLU A 7 -5.23 6.24 10.06
N LYS A 8 -5.74 7.27 10.75
CA LYS A 8 -5.55 8.66 10.33
C LYS A 8 -4.06 9.01 10.20
N ASN A 9 -3.26 8.57 11.16
CA ASN A 9 -1.82 8.82 11.17
C ASN A 9 -1.09 8.13 10.02
N TYR A 10 -1.62 7.02 9.46
CA TYR A 10 -0.99 6.38 8.32
C TYR A 10 -1.13 7.25 7.07
N GLY A 11 -2.30 7.86 6.88
CA GLY A 11 -2.49 8.84 5.81
C GLY A 11 -1.67 10.12 5.98
N ARG A 12 -1.35 10.52 7.22
CA ARG A 12 -0.50 11.68 7.51
C ARG A 12 0.94 11.50 7.00
N LEU A 13 1.47 10.28 7.08
CA LEU A 13 2.81 9.93 6.55
C LEU A 13 3.01 10.31 5.07
N TYR A 14 1.92 10.46 4.32
CA TYR A 14 1.94 10.71 2.88
C TYR A 14 1.48 12.10 2.48
N GLU A 15 1.17 13.01 3.41
CA GLU A 15 0.73 14.38 3.08
C GLU A 15 1.75 15.13 2.23
N VAL A 16 3.03 15.02 2.59
CA VAL A 16 4.15 15.66 1.87
C VAL A 16 4.32 15.06 0.46
N ILE A 17 4.45 13.72 0.38
CA ILE A 17 4.71 13.02 -0.89
C ILE A 17 3.54 13.15 -1.89
N GLU A 18 2.31 13.11 -1.39
CA GLU A 18 1.12 13.25 -2.23
C GLU A 18 0.75 14.72 -2.47
N ASN A 19 1.48 15.68 -1.87
CA ASN A 19 1.21 17.12 -1.95
C ASN A 19 -0.26 17.44 -1.63
N GLY A 20 -0.72 16.99 -0.47
CA GLY A 20 -2.10 17.12 -0.06
C GLY A 20 -2.27 17.01 1.46
N ARG A 21 -3.52 16.99 1.92
CA ARG A 21 -3.86 16.86 3.34
C ARG A 21 -4.71 15.63 3.58
N CYS A 22 -4.37 14.87 4.62
CA CYS A 22 -5.14 13.71 5.03
C CYS A 22 -6.41 14.16 5.75
N GLU A 23 -7.55 13.73 5.21
CA GLU A 23 -8.87 13.97 5.75
C GLU A 23 -9.58 12.62 5.95
N VAL A 24 -10.52 12.62 6.90
CA VAL A 24 -11.39 11.48 7.16
C VAL A 24 -12.82 11.98 7.15
N PHE A 25 -13.65 11.36 6.32
CA PHE A 25 -15.08 11.53 6.31
C PHE A 25 -15.72 10.39 7.08
N GLU A 26 -16.45 10.73 8.15
CA GLU A 26 -17.22 9.79 8.95
C GLU A 26 -18.70 9.96 8.59
N PHE A 27 -19.29 8.89 8.04
CA PHE A 27 -20.70 8.85 7.69
C PHE A 27 -21.47 8.05 8.73
N GLU A 28 -22.42 8.71 9.38
CA GLU A 28 -23.34 8.10 10.32
C GLU A 28 -24.77 8.12 9.75
N HIS A 29 -25.41 6.95 9.77
CA HIS A 29 -26.76 6.78 9.24
C HIS A 29 -27.51 5.74 10.09
N PRO A 30 -28.84 5.78 10.21
CA PRO A 30 -29.61 4.76 10.94
C PRO A 30 -29.37 3.31 10.47
N LEU A 31 -28.86 3.13 9.24
CA LEU A 31 -28.53 1.82 8.67
C LEU A 31 -27.09 1.35 8.97
N GLY A 32 -26.22 2.19 9.54
CA GLY A 32 -24.83 1.84 9.76
C GLY A 32 -23.87 3.03 9.67
N ARG A 33 -22.56 2.70 9.66
CA ARG A 33 -21.47 3.68 9.66
C ARG A 33 -20.43 3.33 8.60
N VAL A 34 -19.98 4.34 7.86
CA VAL A 34 -18.91 4.22 6.86
C VAL A 34 -17.82 5.23 7.19
N ARG A 35 -16.57 4.77 7.20
CA ARG A 35 -15.40 5.63 7.35
C ARG A 35 -14.67 5.70 6.03
N HIS A 36 -14.26 6.89 5.61
CA HIS A 36 -13.50 7.07 4.38
C HIS A 36 -12.34 8.03 4.59
N GLN A 37 -11.11 7.52 4.44
CA GLN A 37 -9.88 8.29 4.57
C GLN A 37 -9.26 8.55 3.19
N PHE A 38 -8.83 9.78 2.97
CA PHE A 38 -8.22 10.19 1.71
C PHE A 38 -7.25 11.35 1.92
N ILE A 39 -6.38 11.55 0.94
CA ILE A 39 -5.52 12.73 0.81
C ILE A 39 -6.16 13.65 -0.21
N ARG A 40 -6.56 14.84 0.23
CA ARG A 40 -7.10 15.90 -0.63
C ARG A 40 -5.96 16.73 -1.19
N ARG A 41 -5.85 16.74 -2.51
CA ARG A 41 -4.79 17.41 -3.27
C ARG A 41 -5.37 18.54 -4.09
N GLU A 42 -4.74 19.69 -4.05
CA GLU A 42 -5.11 20.81 -4.92
C GLU A 42 -4.81 20.46 -6.37
N ILE A 43 -5.71 20.85 -7.26
CA ILE A 43 -5.52 20.75 -8.70
C ILE A 43 -4.86 22.05 -9.15
N PRO A 44 -3.62 22.01 -9.67
CA PRO A 44 -2.83 23.23 -9.93
C PRO A 44 -3.32 24.06 -11.14
N MET A 45 -4.44 23.67 -11.77
CA MET A 45 -5.01 24.35 -12.93
C MET A 45 -6.09 25.34 -12.52
N SER A 46 -5.97 26.58 -12.98
CA SER A 46 -6.96 27.63 -12.75
C SER A 46 -8.22 27.39 -13.58
N VAL A 47 -9.34 27.14 -12.92
CA VAL A 47 -10.66 27.02 -13.54
C VAL A 47 -11.66 27.91 -12.81
N THR A 48 -12.52 28.60 -13.57
CA THR A 48 -13.60 29.42 -13.00
C THR A 48 -14.44 28.59 -12.01
N GLY A 49 -14.72 29.18 -10.83
CA GLY A 49 -15.54 28.54 -9.79
C GLY A 49 -14.77 28.01 -8.58
N GLY A 50 -13.44 27.99 -8.60
CA GLY A 50 -12.64 27.87 -7.39
C GLY A 50 -11.29 27.18 -7.58
N PRO A 51 -10.43 27.18 -6.54
CA PRO A 51 -9.48 26.10 -6.43
C PRO A 51 -10.28 24.79 -6.35
N TYR A 52 -9.88 23.82 -7.15
CA TYR A 52 -10.52 22.50 -7.19
C TYR A 52 -9.56 21.45 -6.65
N PHE A 53 -10.12 20.32 -6.22
CA PHE A 53 -9.36 19.25 -5.58
C PHE A 53 -9.67 17.91 -6.21
N ASP A 54 -8.72 16.98 -6.12
CA ASP A 54 -9.05 15.56 -6.13
C ASP A 54 -8.61 14.91 -4.85
N ILE A 55 -9.18 13.75 -4.61
CA ILE A 55 -8.88 12.93 -3.45
C ILE A 55 -8.30 11.59 -3.90
N VAL A 56 -7.31 11.11 -3.16
CA VAL A 56 -6.68 9.82 -3.41
C VAL A 56 -6.49 9.08 -2.08
N THR A 57 -6.66 7.77 -2.07
CA THR A 57 -6.25 6.98 -0.89
C THR A 57 -4.75 7.17 -0.64
N PRO A 58 -4.27 7.18 0.62
CA PRO A 58 -2.84 7.13 0.93
C PRO A 58 -2.11 6.01 0.18
N TYR A 59 -0.77 6.07 0.14
CA TYR A 59 0.03 4.99 -0.44
C TYR A 59 -0.33 3.64 0.19
N GLY A 60 -0.25 2.57 -0.59
CA GLY A 60 -0.76 1.26 -0.19
C GLY A 60 -2.24 1.10 -0.50
N TYR A 61 -3.07 0.96 0.52
CA TYR A 61 -4.50 0.64 0.39
C TYR A 61 -5.38 1.61 1.19
N GLY A 62 -6.69 1.48 1.04
CA GLY A 62 -7.68 2.25 1.80
C GLY A 62 -9.07 2.18 1.16
N GLY A 63 -9.67 3.35 1.01
CA GLY A 63 -11.02 3.53 0.48
C GLY A 63 -12.08 3.56 1.58
N PRO A 64 -13.36 3.72 1.21
CA PRO A 64 -14.43 3.66 2.18
C PRO A 64 -14.52 2.24 2.78
N ILE A 65 -14.80 2.18 4.08
CA ILE A 65 -14.99 0.93 4.81
C ILE A 65 -16.25 1.00 5.65
N ILE A 66 -17.11 0.00 5.48
CA ILE A 66 -18.29 -0.17 6.32
C ILE A 66 -17.82 -0.64 7.70
N LYS A 67 -18.05 0.19 8.72
CA LYS A 67 -17.72 -0.13 10.12
C LYS A 67 -18.86 -0.93 10.75
N GLU A 68 -20.09 -0.57 10.42
CA GLU A 68 -21.32 -1.18 10.92
C GLU A 68 -22.39 -1.10 9.85
N CYS A 69 -23.26 -2.11 9.78
CA CYS A 69 -24.40 -2.12 8.88
C CYS A 69 -25.52 -2.99 9.45
N ALA A 70 -26.76 -2.53 9.33
CA ALA A 70 -27.94 -3.32 9.62
C ALA A 70 -28.06 -4.50 8.63
N GLU A 71 -28.50 -5.65 9.13
CA GLU A 71 -28.61 -6.90 8.36
C GLU A 71 -29.40 -6.70 7.06
N GLY A 72 -28.85 -7.13 5.93
CA GLY A 72 -29.48 -6.99 4.61
C GLY A 72 -29.63 -5.55 4.08
N ARG A 73 -29.05 -4.53 4.75
CA ARG A 73 -29.18 -3.11 4.37
C ARG A 73 -27.92 -2.50 3.72
N LYS A 74 -26.92 -3.31 3.40
CA LYS A 74 -25.62 -2.87 2.87
C LYS A 74 -25.75 -1.95 1.65
N ALA A 75 -26.45 -2.38 0.61
CA ALA A 75 -26.63 -1.59 -0.61
C ALA A 75 -27.27 -0.22 -0.33
N HIS A 76 -28.31 -0.17 0.52
CA HIS A 76 -28.97 1.08 0.90
C HIS A 76 -28.06 2.01 1.73
N LEU A 77 -27.19 1.44 2.58
CA LEU A 77 -26.21 2.22 3.33
C LEU A 77 -25.17 2.84 2.38
N VAL A 78 -24.71 2.07 1.39
CA VAL A 78 -23.73 2.52 0.39
C VAL A 78 -24.32 3.59 -0.52
N GLU A 79 -25.56 3.44 -0.97
CA GLU A 79 -26.29 4.47 -1.74
C GLU A 79 -26.43 5.78 -0.93
N ALA A 80 -26.81 5.67 0.35
CA ALA A 80 -26.92 6.83 1.22
C ALA A 80 -25.57 7.51 1.45
N PHE A 81 -24.50 6.71 1.64
CA PHE A 81 -23.13 7.19 1.73
C PHE A 81 -22.71 7.93 0.46
N GLU A 82 -22.92 7.34 -0.73
CA GLU A 82 -22.54 7.92 -2.01
C GLU A 82 -23.18 9.29 -2.20
N ARG A 83 -24.48 9.42 -1.89
CA ARG A 83 -25.20 10.69 -2.01
C ARG A 83 -24.61 11.75 -1.08
N THR A 84 -24.49 11.43 0.21
CA THR A 84 -24.00 12.39 1.22
C THR A 84 -22.52 12.73 1.04
N PHE A 85 -21.69 11.77 0.62
CA PHE A 85 -20.31 12.03 0.27
C PHE A 85 -20.18 12.82 -1.03
N GLY A 86 -21.07 12.61 -2.01
CA GLY A 86 -21.15 13.43 -3.21
C GLY A 86 -21.49 14.90 -2.92
N GLU A 87 -22.39 15.15 -1.97
CA GLU A 87 -22.69 16.50 -1.46
C GLU A 87 -21.44 17.12 -0.79
N TYR A 88 -20.76 16.37 0.09
CA TYR A 88 -19.49 16.79 0.69
C TYR A 88 -18.44 17.15 -0.37
N CYS A 89 -18.32 16.34 -1.43
CA CYS A 89 -17.41 16.60 -2.54
C CYS A 89 -17.79 17.88 -3.29
N ALA A 90 -19.07 18.10 -3.57
CA ALA A 90 -19.55 19.29 -4.26
C ALA A 90 -19.26 20.57 -3.46
N GLU A 91 -19.58 20.57 -2.16
CA GLU A 91 -19.35 21.72 -1.26
C GLU A 91 -17.87 22.09 -1.13
N ARG A 92 -16.97 21.11 -1.27
CA ARG A 92 -15.53 21.28 -1.10
C ARG A 92 -14.76 21.37 -2.41
N GLY A 93 -15.44 21.43 -3.55
CA GLY A 93 -14.79 21.50 -4.86
C GLY A 93 -13.96 20.27 -5.20
N ILE A 94 -14.33 19.09 -4.70
CA ILE A 94 -13.68 17.81 -5.03
C ILE A 94 -14.27 17.30 -6.35
N ILE A 95 -13.41 17.12 -7.34
CA ILE A 95 -13.81 16.84 -8.73
C ILE A 95 -13.76 15.36 -9.07
N SER A 96 -12.73 14.68 -8.56
CA SER A 96 -12.53 13.26 -8.82
C SER A 96 -11.85 12.57 -7.65
N GLU A 97 -11.92 11.24 -7.67
CA GLU A 97 -11.41 10.39 -6.63
C GLU A 97 -10.81 9.10 -7.19
N PHE A 98 -9.60 8.79 -6.71
CA PHE A 98 -8.90 7.54 -7.00
C PHE A 98 -8.75 6.69 -5.73
N VAL A 99 -9.26 5.46 -5.76
CA VAL A 99 -9.25 4.56 -4.62
C VAL A 99 -8.38 3.34 -4.90
N ARG A 100 -7.44 3.04 -4.01
CA ARG A 100 -6.72 1.76 -3.93
C ARG A 100 -7.40 0.91 -2.86
N PHE A 101 -8.32 0.01 -3.25
CA PHE A 101 -9.06 -0.78 -2.26
C PHE A 101 -8.15 -1.80 -1.55
N HIS A 102 -8.48 -2.16 -0.33
CA HIS A 102 -7.69 -3.11 0.46
C HIS A 102 -7.99 -4.55 0.01
N PRO A 103 -7.00 -5.28 -0.57
CA PRO A 103 -7.26 -6.58 -1.21
C PRO A 103 -7.61 -7.68 -0.18
N VAL A 104 -7.01 -7.67 1.01
CA VAL A 104 -7.33 -8.64 2.07
C VAL A 104 -8.70 -8.40 2.72
N ILE A 105 -9.12 -7.13 2.86
CA ILE A 105 -10.45 -6.80 3.40
C ILE A 105 -11.53 -7.00 2.34
N GLY A 106 -11.19 -6.79 1.06
CA GLY A 106 -12.13 -6.94 -0.04
C GLY A 106 -13.16 -5.83 -0.13
N ASN A 107 -12.89 -4.64 0.44
CA ASN A 107 -13.84 -3.54 0.49
C ASN A 107 -14.22 -2.97 -0.89
N ALA A 108 -13.54 -3.34 -1.97
CA ALA A 108 -13.96 -2.99 -3.33
C ALA A 108 -15.38 -3.49 -3.66
N LEU A 109 -15.69 -4.74 -3.27
CA LEU A 109 -16.96 -5.39 -3.56
C LEU A 109 -18.14 -4.73 -2.84
N ASP A 110 -17.88 -4.10 -1.68
CA ASP A 110 -18.91 -3.37 -0.94
C ASP A 110 -19.33 -2.07 -1.64
N PHE A 111 -18.49 -1.52 -2.54
CA PHE A 111 -18.70 -0.21 -3.15
C PHE A 111 -18.67 -0.25 -4.70
N GLU A 112 -18.92 -1.42 -5.30
CA GLU A 112 -18.88 -1.60 -6.76
C GLU A 112 -19.92 -0.78 -7.52
N ASP A 113 -21.07 -0.48 -6.90
CA ASP A 113 -22.10 0.39 -7.48
C ASP A 113 -21.75 1.89 -7.34
N CYS A 114 -20.92 2.24 -6.35
CA CYS A 114 -20.52 3.63 -6.08
C CYS A 114 -19.34 4.07 -6.96
N TYR A 115 -18.42 3.17 -7.28
CA TYR A 115 -17.19 3.47 -8.03
C TYR A 115 -17.12 2.71 -9.34
N GLU A 116 -16.40 3.26 -10.32
CA GLU A 116 -15.93 2.43 -11.44
C GLU A 116 -14.79 1.53 -10.92
N VAL A 117 -15.16 0.34 -10.43
CA VAL A 117 -14.23 -0.63 -9.88
C VAL A 117 -13.58 -1.43 -11.01
N ARG A 118 -12.25 -1.51 -10.98
CA ARG A 118 -11.49 -2.32 -11.93
C ARG A 118 -10.48 -3.19 -11.20
N TYR A 119 -10.45 -4.47 -11.56
CA TYR A 119 -9.33 -5.34 -11.19
C TYR A 119 -8.05 -4.77 -11.80
N LEU A 120 -6.99 -4.68 -11.00
CA LEU A 120 -5.71 -4.16 -11.44
C LEU A 120 -4.66 -5.27 -11.56
N ARG A 121 -4.47 -6.05 -10.50
CA ARG A 121 -3.46 -7.13 -10.42
C ARG A 121 -3.69 -7.99 -9.17
N GLU A 122 -2.91 -9.05 -9.02
CA GLU A 122 -2.84 -9.80 -7.78
C GLU A 122 -1.90 -9.11 -6.76
N THR A 123 -2.20 -9.31 -5.48
CA THR A 123 -1.23 -9.21 -4.39
C THR A 123 -1.07 -10.58 -3.73
N VAL A 124 0.03 -10.76 -3.01
CA VAL A 124 0.36 -12.05 -2.40
C VAL A 124 0.65 -11.89 -0.91
N GLY A 125 0.66 -13.00 -0.19
CA GLY A 125 1.00 -13.02 1.21
C GLY A 125 1.43 -14.41 1.67
N THR A 126 1.90 -14.52 2.91
CA THR A 126 2.23 -15.79 3.55
C THR A 126 1.16 -16.09 4.61
N ASN A 127 0.35 -17.13 4.41
CA ASN A 127 -0.65 -17.54 5.39
C ASN A 127 0.00 -18.28 6.56
N LEU A 128 -0.08 -17.68 7.75
CA LEU A 128 0.51 -18.23 8.98
C LEU A 128 -0.50 -19.05 9.80
N ALA A 129 -1.79 -18.83 9.60
CA ALA A 129 -2.85 -19.49 10.34
C ALA A 129 -3.16 -20.90 9.83
N ALA A 130 -3.14 -21.10 8.51
CA ALA A 130 -3.60 -22.34 7.88
C ALA A 130 -2.62 -23.52 7.99
N TYR A 131 -1.35 -23.26 8.34
CA TYR A 131 -0.30 -24.26 8.33
C TYR A 131 0.50 -24.27 9.62
N GLU A 132 0.86 -25.46 10.11
CA GLU A 132 1.79 -25.63 11.23
C GLU A 132 3.17 -25.05 10.90
N ASP A 133 3.68 -25.37 9.71
CA ASP A 133 4.92 -24.80 9.15
C ASP A 133 4.60 -24.05 7.84
N PRO A 134 4.40 -22.71 7.92
CA PRO A 134 4.19 -21.87 6.75
C PRO A 134 5.39 -21.85 5.80
N VAL A 135 6.63 -22.01 6.29
CA VAL A 135 7.81 -22.03 5.43
C VAL A 135 7.76 -23.26 4.52
N GLN A 136 7.39 -24.44 5.03
CA GLN A 136 7.24 -25.63 4.18
C GLN A 136 6.05 -25.53 3.22
N SER A 137 4.95 -24.93 3.69
CA SER A 137 3.65 -24.98 3.02
C SER A 137 3.48 -23.87 1.98
N GLU A 138 3.90 -22.64 2.29
CA GLU A 138 3.75 -21.46 1.44
C GLU A 138 4.98 -21.20 0.57
N PHE A 139 6.20 -21.45 1.07
CA PHE A 139 7.38 -21.12 0.28
C PHE A 139 7.55 -22.12 -0.87
N SER A 140 8.15 -21.67 -1.96
CA SER A 140 8.53 -22.52 -3.08
C SER A 140 9.71 -23.44 -2.70
N LYS A 141 9.90 -24.55 -3.43
CA LYS A 141 11.05 -25.45 -3.21
C LYS A 141 12.39 -24.74 -3.41
N SER A 142 12.49 -23.86 -4.41
CA SER A 142 13.69 -23.06 -4.70
C SER A 142 13.96 -22.05 -3.58
N THR A 143 12.92 -21.37 -3.08
CA THR A 143 13.03 -20.44 -1.95
C THR A 143 13.58 -21.12 -0.72
N ARG A 144 13.02 -22.27 -0.32
CA ARG A 144 13.53 -23.04 0.82
C ARG A 144 14.97 -23.48 0.65
N LYS A 145 15.36 -23.87 -0.57
CA LYS A 145 16.75 -24.22 -0.90
C LYS A 145 17.69 -23.02 -0.73
N ASN A 146 17.30 -21.84 -1.22
CA ASN A 146 18.11 -20.63 -1.11
C ASN A 146 18.25 -20.16 0.35
N ILE A 147 17.16 -20.21 1.12
CA ILE A 147 17.20 -19.91 2.56
C ILE A 147 18.16 -20.87 3.27
N ARG A 148 18.04 -22.18 3.03
CA ARG A 148 18.94 -23.16 3.65
C ARG A 148 20.41 -22.87 3.31
N LYS A 149 20.71 -22.61 2.04
CA LYS A 149 22.07 -22.25 1.60
C LYS A 149 22.60 -21.01 2.32
N ALA A 150 21.77 -19.97 2.48
CA ALA A 150 22.16 -18.75 3.18
C ALA A 150 22.46 -19.03 4.65
N LEU A 151 21.56 -19.75 5.34
CA LEU A 151 21.75 -20.11 6.75
C LEU A 151 22.99 -21.01 6.96
N GLU A 152 23.21 -22.01 6.09
CA GLU A 152 24.38 -22.90 6.11
C GLU A 152 25.69 -22.14 5.81
N ALA A 153 25.64 -21.10 4.99
CA ALA A 153 26.78 -20.23 4.72
C ALA A 153 27.11 -19.29 5.89
N GLY A 154 26.25 -19.20 6.92
CA GLY A 154 26.48 -18.36 8.09
C GLY A 154 25.71 -17.03 8.08
N VAL A 155 24.72 -16.86 7.21
CA VAL A 155 23.82 -15.70 7.27
C VAL A 155 22.87 -15.89 8.45
N GLY A 156 22.97 -15.00 9.44
CA GLY A 156 22.05 -14.90 10.57
C GLY A 156 20.92 -13.91 10.30
N TYR A 157 19.96 -13.86 11.22
CA TYR A 157 18.91 -12.85 11.22
C TYR A 157 18.56 -12.37 12.63
N GLU A 158 18.05 -11.15 12.71
CA GLU A 158 17.57 -10.53 13.94
C GLU A 158 16.19 -9.92 13.70
N ILE A 159 15.34 -9.96 14.72
CA ILE A 159 14.06 -9.25 14.74
C ILE A 159 14.16 -8.15 15.80
N ILE A 160 13.81 -6.92 15.41
CA ILE A 160 13.71 -5.79 16.33
C ILE A 160 12.25 -5.33 16.33
N GLU A 161 11.58 -5.61 17.43
CA GLU A 161 10.25 -5.09 17.72
C GLU A 161 10.37 -3.69 18.32
N ASN A 162 9.43 -2.81 17.97
CA ASN A 162 9.32 -1.47 18.54
C ASN A 162 10.65 -0.69 18.51
N PRO A 163 11.27 -0.57 17.33
CA PRO A 163 12.58 0.06 17.21
C PRO A 163 12.56 1.50 17.69
N ARG A 164 13.68 1.96 18.24
CA ARG A 164 13.87 3.36 18.65
C ARG A 164 14.50 4.23 17.57
N SER A 165 14.96 3.62 16.47
CA SER A 165 15.59 4.29 15.34
C SER A 165 15.39 3.50 14.07
N LEU A 166 15.23 4.20 12.95
CA LEU A 166 15.17 3.65 11.60
C LEU A 166 16.38 4.06 10.75
N GLY A 167 17.43 4.65 11.35
CA GLY A 167 18.58 5.20 10.61
C GLY A 167 19.30 4.16 9.74
N GLU A 168 19.72 3.03 10.32
CA GLU A 168 20.38 1.95 9.58
C GLU A 168 19.48 1.38 8.46
N PHE A 169 18.17 1.28 8.73
CA PHE A 169 17.19 0.83 7.72
C PHE A 169 17.12 1.81 6.55
N LYS A 170 17.00 3.10 6.84
CA LYS A 170 16.91 4.17 5.85
C LYS A 170 18.11 4.15 4.91
N ASP A 171 19.33 4.02 5.45
CA ASP A 171 20.56 4.01 4.64
C ASP A 171 20.56 2.85 3.63
N ILE A 172 20.25 1.63 4.09
CA ILE A 172 20.16 0.43 3.23
C ILE A 172 19.01 0.55 2.21
N TYR A 173 17.89 1.16 2.61
CA TYR A 173 16.75 1.40 1.74
C TYR A 173 17.08 2.38 0.61
N HIS A 174 17.72 3.52 0.92
CA HIS A 174 18.13 4.51 -0.06
C HIS A 174 19.18 3.96 -1.03
N GLU A 175 20.12 3.14 -0.58
CA GLU A 175 21.04 2.43 -1.49
C GLU A 175 20.27 1.56 -2.50
N THR A 176 19.22 0.86 -2.03
CA THR A 176 18.36 0.04 -2.89
C THR A 176 17.57 0.88 -3.89
N MET A 177 17.08 2.06 -3.50
CA MET A 177 16.37 2.98 -4.41
C MET A 177 17.31 3.56 -5.47
N ASN A 178 18.50 4.03 -5.05
CA ASN A 178 19.54 4.55 -5.94
C ASN A 178 19.96 3.54 -7.00
N ARG A 179 20.23 2.29 -6.59
CA ARG A 179 20.59 1.22 -7.53
C ARG A 179 19.49 0.95 -8.55
N ASN A 180 18.23 1.02 -8.15
CA ASN A 180 17.10 0.72 -9.02
C ASN A 180 16.67 1.91 -9.90
N ASN A 181 17.28 3.10 -9.74
CA ASN A 181 16.79 4.35 -10.30
C ASN A 181 15.28 4.51 -10.08
N ALA A 182 14.86 4.32 -8.83
CA ALA A 182 13.44 4.34 -8.48
C ALA A 182 12.80 5.70 -8.81
N ASP A 183 11.49 5.73 -8.99
CA ASP A 183 10.77 7.00 -9.12
C ASP A 183 10.95 7.85 -7.85
N ALA A 184 10.99 9.17 -7.99
CA ALA A 184 11.13 10.11 -6.88
C ALA A 184 10.09 9.86 -5.76
N TYR A 185 8.92 9.34 -6.10
CA TYR A 185 7.87 8.94 -5.16
C TYR A 185 8.33 7.88 -4.13
N TYR A 186 9.35 7.08 -4.43
CA TYR A 186 9.90 6.07 -3.51
C TYR A 186 11.08 6.58 -2.68
N TYR A 187 11.49 7.84 -2.85
CA TYR A 187 12.53 8.45 -2.02
C TYR A 187 11.87 9.09 -0.79
N PHE A 188 11.62 8.27 0.23
CA PHE A 188 11.14 8.74 1.53
C PHE A 188 12.23 9.52 2.26
N GLU A 189 11.90 10.72 2.75
CA GLU A 189 12.82 11.63 3.46
C GLU A 189 12.84 11.36 4.97
N GLU A 190 13.73 12.05 5.70
CA GLU A 190 13.90 11.88 7.16
C GLU A 190 12.59 12.01 7.95
N ASP A 191 11.77 12.99 7.59
CA ASP A 191 10.49 13.26 8.26
C ASP A 191 9.57 12.05 8.19
N TYR A 192 9.54 11.32 7.07
CA TYR A 192 8.73 10.12 6.92
C TYR A 192 9.11 9.04 7.93
N PHE A 193 10.41 8.80 8.14
CA PHE A 193 10.89 7.80 9.10
C PHE A 193 10.70 8.25 10.55
N THR A 194 10.87 9.54 10.80
CA THR A 194 10.59 10.15 12.11
C THR A 194 9.12 10.00 12.49
N GLU A 195 8.21 10.33 11.57
CA GLU A 195 6.77 10.18 11.78
C GLU A 195 6.35 8.71 11.90
N CYS A 196 7.00 7.79 11.18
CA CYS A 196 6.78 6.35 11.38
C CYS A 196 7.04 5.94 12.83
N LEU A 197 8.13 6.42 13.44
CA LEU A 197 8.43 6.15 14.84
C LEU A 197 7.45 6.86 15.78
N GLU A 198 7.13 8.12 15.51
CA GLU A 198 6.18 8.90 16.34
C GLU A 198 4.79 8.26 16.39
N TYR A 199 4.28 7.82 15.24
CA TYR A 199 2.91 7.32 15.14
C TYR A 199 2.78 5.81 15.33
N PHE A 200 3.83 5.05 15.02
CA PHE A 200 3.73 3.60 14.85
C PHE A 200 4.89 2.80 15.45
N ALA A 201 5.75 3.36 16.31
CA ALA A 201 6.85 2.60 16.92
C ALA A 201 6.38 1.23 17.47
N ASP A 202 5.31 1.20 18.26
CA ASP A 202 4.75 -0.03 18.86
C ASP A 202 4.13 -1.03 17.86
N HIS A 203 4.06 -0.63 16.59
CA HIS A 203 3.55 -1.41 15.48
C HIS A 203 4.63 -1.72 14.44
N ILE A 204 5.89 -1.36 14.68
CA ILE A 204 6.97 -1.60 13.74
C ILE A 204 7.79 -2.83 14.15
N VAL A 205 8.06 -3.67 13.15
CA VAL A 205 8.99 -4.80 13.27
C VAL A 205 10.03 -4.71 12.16
N LEU A 206 11.29 -4.61 12.56
CA LEU A 206 12.42 -4.71 11.65
C LEU A 206 12.92 -6.15 11.57
N THR A 207 13.23 -6.59 10.37
CA THR A 207 13.99 -7.81 10.11
C THR A 207 15.37 -7.42 9.62
N LYS A 208 16.44 -8.03 10.16
CA LYS A 208 17.82 -7.88 9.67
C LYS A 208 18.33 -9.21 9.12
N ALA A 209 19.12 -9.15 8.05
CA ALA A 209 19.96 -10.24 7.58
C ALA A 209 21.43 -9.85 7.83
N ILE A 210 22.18 -10.72 8.50
CA ILE A 210 23.54 -10.43 8.98
C ILE A 210 24.49 -11.49 8.44
N PHE A 211 25.59 -11.07 7.81
CA PHE A 211 26.61 -11.96 7.29
C PHE A 211 28.00 -11.44 7.67
N GLU A 212 28.82 -12.29 8.28
CA GLU A 212 30.18 -11.94 8.75
C GLU A 212 30.22 -10.67 9.63
N GLY A 213 29.18 -10.47 10.45
CA GLY A 213 29.06 -9.32 11.35
C GLY A 213 28.51 -8.04 10.70
N GLN A 214 28.24 -8.05 9.39
CA GLN A 214 27.67 -6.93 8.66
C GLN A 214 26.18 -7.13 8.40
N VAL A 215 25.37 -6.07 8.56
CA VAL A 215 23.97 -6.06 8.12
C VAL A 215 23.94 -5.94 6.59
N ILE A 216 23.45 -6.98 5.93
CA ILE A 216 23.43 -7.10 4.46
C ILE A 216 22.03 -6.88 3.85
N GLY A 217 21.02 -6.75 4.70
CA GLY A 217 19.67 -6.38 4.30
C GLY A 217 18.78 -6.11 5.49
N MET A 218 17.77 -5.27 5.28
CA MET A 218 16.76 -4.96 6.28
C MET A 218 15.36 -4.85 5.67
N GLY A 219 14.34 -5.18 6.47
CA GLY A 219 12.94 -5.01 6.14
C GLY A 219 12.22 -4.22 7.24
N LEU A 220 11.38 -3.27 6.84
CA LEU A 220 10.48 -2.49 7.68
C LEU A 220 9.06 -3.01 7.46
N ASN A 221 8.44 -3.52 8.52
CA ASN A 221 7.12 -4.14 8.48
C ASN A 221 6.25 -3.52 9.56
N PHE A 222 4.94 -3.46 9.31
CA PHE A 222 3.96 -3.03 10.30
C PHE A 222 3.14 -4.21 10.81
N THR A 223 2.89 -4.27 12.11
CA THR A 223 2.00 -5.23 12.74
C THR A 223 0.71 -4.55 13.15
N TYR A 224 -0.42 -5.06 12.68
CA TYR A 224 -1.72 -4.48 12.98
C TYR A 224 -2.80 -5.56 13.07
N GLY A 225 -3.45 -5.64 14.23
CA GLY A 225 -4.39 -6.73 14.51
C GLY A 225 -3.69 -8.09 14.44
N ASP A 226 -4.21 -9.00 13.62
CA ASP A 226 -3.65 -10.33 13.38
C ASP A 226 -2.78 -10.41 12.11
N ARG A 227 -2.38 -9.26 11.55
CA ARG A 227 -1.65 -9.17 10.28
C ARG A 227 -0.32 -8.47 10.42
N ILE A 228 0.57 -8.82 9.51
CA ILE A 228 1.83 -8.14 9.25
C ILE A 228 1.75 -7.60 7.82
N HIS A 229 2.03 -6.32 7.62
CA HIS A 229 2.12 -5.70 6.31
C HIS A 229 3.59 -5.42 6.00
N THR A 230 4.15 -6.07 4.97
CA THR A 230 5.51 -5.72 4.54
C THR A 230 5.46 -4.36 3.87
N HIS A 231 6.29 -3.42 4.33
CA HIS A 231 6.20 -2.06 3.86
C HIS A 231 7.35 -1.72 2.93
N LEU A 232 8.58 -1.71 3.46
CA LEU A 232 9.79 -1.35 2.72
C LEU A 232 10.90 -2.36 3.02
N SER A 233 11.82 -2.55 2.08
CA SER A 233 12.99 -3.41 2.28
C SER A 233 14.15 -2.94 1.43
N GLY A 234 15.37 -3.18 1.91
CA GLY A 234 16.59 -2.93 1.16
C GLY A 234 17.64 -4.01 1.39
N THR A 235 18.54 -4.18 0.42
CA THR A 235 19.66 -5.12 0.48
C THR A 235 20.90 -4.53 -0.15
N LEU A 236 22.07 -4.85 0.42
CA LEU A 236 23.36 -4.49 -0.13
C LEU A 236 23.67 -5.38 -1.34
N SER A 237 24.02 -4.77 -2.49
CA SER A 237 24.18 -5.52 -3.74
C SER A 237 25.30 -6.54 -3.70
N ASP A 238 26.39 -6.21 -3.01
CA ASP A 238 27.60 -7.03 -2.93
C ASP A 238 27.31 -8.37 -2.26
N TYR A 239 26.24 -8.43 -1.46
CA TYR A 239 25.81 -9.60 -0.70
C TYR A 239 24.59 -10.31 -1.29
N ASN A 240 24.15 -9.96 -2.51
CA ASN A 240 23.01 -10.64 -3.15
C ASN A 240 23.23 -12.16 -3.29
N HIS A 241 24.48 -12.60 -3.42
CA HIS A 241 24.87 -14.01 -3.46
C HIS A 241 24.58 -14.76 -2.14
N ALA A 242 24.45 -14.03 -1.02
CA ALA A 242 24.10 -14.55 0.30
C ALA A 242 22.57 -14.57 0.56
N TYR A 243 21.76 -14.23 -0.44
CA TYR A 243 20.29 -14.27 -0.39
C TYR A 243 19.62 -13.46 0.77
N PRO A 244 20.05 -12.22 1.08
CA PRO A 244 19.52 -11.45 2.22
C PRO A 244 17.99 -11.32 2.20
N ALA A 245 17.40 -10.98 1.05
CA ALA A 245 15.95 -10.82 0.94
C ALA A 245 15.15 -12.10 1.28
N TYR A 246 15.72 -13.28 1.02
CA TYR A 246 15.10 -14.56 1.38
C TYR A 246 15.14 -14.79 2.89
N VAL A 247 16.26 -14.42 3.52
CA VAL A 247 16.45 -14.52 4.98
C VAL A 247 15.51 -13.55 5.71
N LEU A 248 15.32 -12.33 5.20
CA LEU A 248 14.37 -11.36 5.78
C LEU A 248 12.95 -11.93 5.84
N GLN A 249 12.45 -12.47 4.73
CA GLN A 249 11.10 -13.04 4.68
C GLN A 249 10.97 -14.30 5.54
N TYR A 250 12.01 -15.13 5.57
CA TYR A 250 12.07 -16.30 6.46
C TYR A 250 11.98 -15.89 7.93
N ALA A 251 12.79 -14.92 8.35
CA ALA A 251 12.79 -14.39 9.70
C ALA A 251 11.41 -13.86 10.11
N LEU A 252 10.80 -13.04 9.25
CA LEU A 252 9.46 -12.49 9.48
C LEU A 252 8.39 -13.58 9.59
N THR A 253 8.48 -14.62 8.75
CA THR A 253 7.53 -15.74 8.75
C THR A 253 7.61 -16.56 10.03
N VAL A 254 8.84 -16.91 10.46
CA VAL A 254 9.07 -17.67 11.70
C VAL A 254 8.62 -16.86 12.91
N TRP A 255 9.04 -15.60 13.00
CA TRP A 255 8.67 -14.72 14.11
C TRP A 255 7.16 -14.45 14.13
N GLY A 256 6.55 -14.16 12.97
CA GLY A 256 5.12 -13.87 12.86
C GLY A 256 4.27 -15.07 13.30
N LYS A 257 4.64 -16.29 12.89
CA LYS A 257 3.96 -17.52 13.32
C LYS A 257 4.08 -17.73 14.83
N ALA A 258 5.29 -17.55 15.38
CA ALA A 258 5.54 -17.72 16.81
C ALA A 258 4.77 -16.73 17.68
N ASN A 259 4.51 -15.53 17.17
CA ASN A 259 3.76 -14.46 17.85
C ASN A 259 2.25 -14.44 17.54
N GLY A 260 1.73 -15.50 16.91
CA GLY A 260 0.28 -15.66 16.71
C GLY A 260 -0.32 -14.80 15.59
N TYR A 261 0.50 -14.15 14.75
CA TYR A 261 -0.01 -13.50 13.55
C TYR A 261 -0.55 -14.54 12.56
N ARG A 262 -1.52 -14.12 11.77
CA ARG A 262 -2.32 -15.01 10.90
C ARG A 262 -1.98 -14.84 9.43
N LEU A 263 -1.48 -13.67 9.03
CA LEU A 263 -1.13 -13.36 7.66
C LEU A 263 0.03 -12.36 7.61
N ILE A 264 1.00 -12.61 6.72
CA ILE A 264 1.89 -11.57 6.19
C ILE A 264 1.35 -11.16 4.82
N HIS A 265 1.02 -9.88 4.62
CA HIS A 265 0.64 -9.36 3.31
C HIS A 265 1.86 -8.69 2.67
N ASP A 266 2.34 -9.28 1.58
CA ASP A 266 3.56 -8.86 0.88
C ASP A 266 3.28 -7.80 -0.20
N GLY A 267 2.00 -7.50 -0.44
CA GLY A 267 1.56 -6.58 -1.48
C GLY A 267 1.76 -7.12 -2.90
N GLY A 268 1.91 -6.20 -3.86
CA GLY A 268 1.95 -6.51 -5.30
C GLY A 268 3.32 -6.28 -5.96
N GLY A 269 3.32 -6.38 -7.30
CA GLY A 269 4.44 -6.02 -8.17
C GLY A 269 4.57 -4.51 -8.40
N ARG A 270 5.55 -4.12 -9.24
CA ARG A 270 5.73 -2.72 -9.64
C ARG A 270 4.73 -2.33 -10.72
N THR A 271 4.55 -3.18 -11.71
CA THR A 271 3.66 -2.95 -12.86
C THR A 271 2.35 -3.75 -12.74
N ASN A 272 1.45 -3.58 -13.70
CA ASN A 272 0.24 -4.42 -13.83
C ASN A 272 0.50 -5.71 -14.61
N ASP A 273 1.74 -5.97 -15.04
CA ASP A 273 2.10 -7.21 -15.73
C ASP A 273 2.03 -8.39 -14.74
N PRO A 274 1.27 -9.46 -15.04
CA PRO A 274 1.24 -10.66 -14.20
C PRO A 274 2.59 -11.38 -14.08
N ASN A 275 3.56 -11.04 -14.94
CA ASN A 275 4.94 -11.52 -14.93
C ASN A 275 5.95 -10.50 -14.35
N ASP A 276 5.47 -9.41 -13.73
CA ASP A 276 6.31 -8.45 -13.01
C ASP A 276 7.30 -9.17 -12.08
N SER A 277 8.59 -8.82 -12.19
CA SER A 277 9.66 -9.55 -11.51
C SER A 277 9.55 -9.48 -9.98
N LEU A 278 9.04 -8.37 -9.43
CA LEU A 278 8.81 -8.21 -8.00
C LEU A 278 7.62 -9.06 -7.55
N LEU A 279 6.52 -9.07 -8.31
CA LEU A 279 5.39 -9.97 -8.03
C LEU A 279 5.83 -11.44 -8.08
N MET A 280 6.59 -11.82 -9.11
CA MET A 280 7.10 -13.18 -9.28
C MET A 280 8.06 -13.59 -8.16
N PHE A 281 8.87 -12.66 -7.64
CA PHE A 281 9.68 -12.88 -6.45
C PHE A 281 8.82 -13.13 -5.21
N LYS A 282 7.86 -12.25 -4.91
CA LYS A 282 6.98 -12.35 -3.73
C LYS A 282 6.11 -13.61 -3.75
N ARG A 283 5.61 -14.03 -4.93
CA ARG A 283 4.85 -15.28 -5.12
C ARG A 283 5.58 -16.52 -4.61
N GLN A 284 6.91 -16.50 -4.52
CA GLN A 284 7.68 -17.65 -4.06
C GLN A 284 7.63 -17.83 -2.53
N PHE A 285 7.15 -16.85 -1.77
CA PHE A 285 6.95 -16.92 -0.33
C PHE A 285 5.49 -17.20 0.05
N GLY A 286 4.56 -17.02 -0.89
CA GLY A 286 3.12 -17.12 -0.69
C GLY A 286 2.43 -17.93 -1.80
N LYS A 287 2.91 -19.13 -2.12
CA LYS A 287 2.48 -19.80 -3.36
C LYS A 287 0.99 -20.18 -3.37
N ASN A 288 0.35 -20.31 -2.20
CA ASN A 288 -1.07 -20.68 -2.08
C ASN A 288 -1.95 -19.50 -1.62
N THR A 289 -1.39 -18.32 -1.38
CA THR A 289 -2.11 -17.19 -0.76
C THR A 289 -2.03 -15.96 -1.65
N ARG A 290 -3.16 -15.62 -2.28
CA ARG A 290 -3.29 -14.52 -3.24
C ARG A 290 -4.57 -13.75 -2.99
N PHE A 291 -4.55 -12.48 -3.35
CA PHE A 291 -5.69 -11.58 -3.21
C PHE A 291 -5.83 -10.71 -4.45
N ASP A 292 -7.05 -10.55 -4.93
CA ASP A 292 -7.35 -9.65 -6.04
C ASP A 292 -7.29 -8.20 -5.56
N PHE A 293 -6.49 -7.38 -6.24
CA PHE A 293 -6.36 -5.97 -5.95
C PHE A 293 -7.15 -5.15 -6.96
N TYR A 294 -8.08 -4.36 -6.44
CA TYR A 294 -8.97 -3.50 -7.22
C TYR A 294 -8.69 -2.03 -6.96
N ILE A 295 -8.91 -1.23 -7.99
CA ILE A 295 -8.93 0.23 -7.90
C ILE A 295 -10.35 0.76 -8.19
N GLY A 296 -10.68 1.91 -7.64
CA GLY A 296 -11.92 2.64 -7.90
C GLY A 296 -11.63 3.99 -8.52
N LYS A 297 -12.43 4.36 -9.54
CA LYS A 297 -12.42 5.71 -10.12
C LYS A 297 -13.80 6.34 -9.95
N LYS A 298 -13.86 7.61 -9.52
CA LYS A 298 -15.10 8.37 -9.45
C LYS A 298 -14.90 9.80 -9.94
N ILE A 299 -15.82 10.27 -10.76
CA ILE A 299 -15.89 11.66 -11.20
C ILE A 299 -17.13 12.27 -10.54
N TRP A 300 -16.91 13.06 -9.49
CA TRP A 300 -17.96 13.73 -8.73
C TRP A 300 -18.55 14.92 -9.51
N ASN A 301 -17.71 15.65 -10.26
CA ASN A 301 -18.14 16.78 -11.07
C ASN A 301 -17.66 16.64 -12.52
N LYS A 302 -18.51 16.04 -13.38
CA LYS A 302 -18.20 15.78 -14.79
C LYS A 302 -17.91 17.06 -15.61
N PRO A 303 -18.68 18.17 -15.47
CA PRO A 303 -18.39 19.40 -16.21
C PRO A 303 -16.99 19.98 -15.93
N VAL A 304 -16.60 20.08 -14.65
CA VAL A 304 -15.28 20.61 -14.28
C VAL A 304 -14.17 19.62 -14.67
N TYR A 305 -14.38 18.31 -14.46
CA TYR A 305 -13.44 17.27 -14.89
C TYR A 305 -13.12 17.37 -16.38
N LYS A 306 -14.13 17.52 -17.23
CA LYS A 306 -13.95 17.68 -18.68
C LYS A 306 -13.10 18.90 -19.01
N LYS A 307 -13.39 20.04 -18.39
CA LYS A 307 -12.64 21.29 -18.59
C LYS A 307 -11.17 21.17 -18.15
N LEU A 308 -10.91 20.48 -17.04
CA LEU A 308 -9.54 20.21 -16.57
C LEU A 308 -8.78 19.32 -17.57
N CYS A 309 -9.43 18.28 -18.11
CA CYS A 309 -8.83 17.43 -19.14
C CYS A 309 -8.51 18.23 -20.41
N GLU A 310 -9.42 19.10 -20.86
CA GLU A 310 -9.20 19.97 -22.03
C GLU A 310 -8.01 20.91 -21.81
N LEU A 311 -7.89 21.54 -20.63
CA LEU A 311 -6.78 22.46 -20.30
C LEU A 311 -5.42 21.78 -20.29
N ASN A 312 -5.34 20.54 -19.78
CA ASN A 312 -4.10 19.77 -19.78
C ASN A 312 -3.89 19.00 -21.11
N ALA A 313 -4.76 19.23 -22.10
CA ALA A 313 -4.86 18.45 -23.32
C ALA A 313 -4.84 16.93 -23.06
N ALA A 314 -5.35 16.46 -21.93
CA ALA A 314 -5.26 15.06 -21.53
C ALA A 314 -5.92 14.16 -22.58
N ASP A 315 -5.27 13.04 -22.90
CA ASP A 315 -5.86 12.07 -23.81
C ASP A 315 -7.01 11.34 -23.10
N ALA A 316 -8.18 11.29 -23.74
CA ALA A 316 -9.32 10.55 -23.23
C ALA A 316 -9.07 9.03 -23.17
N ALA A 317 -8.07 8.53 -23.92
CA ALA A 317 -7.66 7.13 -23.95
C ALA A 317 -6.54 6.78 -22.95
N THR A 318 -6.13 7.70 -22.05
CA THR A 318 -5.11 7.38 -21.04
C THR A 318 -5.64 6.43 -19.96
N ASP A 319 -4.82 5.47 -19.56
CA ASP A 319 -5.11 4.61 -18.40
C ASP A 319 -4.89 5.34 -17.06
N TYR A 320 -4.19 6.48 -17.09
CA TYR A 320 -3.89 7.30 -15.92
C TYR A 320 -5.12 8.03 -15.39
N PHE A 321 -5.36 7.97 -14.07
CA PHE A 321 -6.49 8.64 -13.43
C PHE A 321 -6.07 9.44 -12.20
N PRO A 322 -6.58 10.68 -12.03
CA PRO A 322 -7.43 11.41 -12.96
C PRO A 322 -6.66 11.85 -14.21
N ALA A 323 -7.30 11.80 -15.38
CA ALA A 323 -6.64 12.00 -16.67
C ALA A 323 -5.98 13.38 -16.79
N TYR A 324 -6.58 14.41 -16.20
CA TYR A 324 -6.03 15.77 -16.18
C TYR A 324 -4.72 15.92 -15.39
N ARG A 325 -4.32 14.92 -14.58
CA ARG A 325 -3.00 14.90 -13.93
C ARG A 325 -1.91 14.21 -14.76
N CYS A 326 -2.26 13.60 -15.90
CA CYS A 326 -1.29 12.99 -16.80
C CYS A 326 -0.38 14.08 -17.38
N LYS A 327 0.91 14.07 -17.05
CA LYS A 327 1.87 15.02 -17.63
C LYS A 327 2.09 14.66 -19.10
N LYS A 328 1.54 15.43 -20.04
CA LYS A 328 1.96 15.36 -21.45
C LYS A 328 3.36 15.96 -21.54
N HIS A 329 4.36 15.11 -21.84
CA HIS A 329 5.81 15.38 -21.93
C HIS A 329 6.61 15.33 -20.62
N LEU A 330 6.86 14.11 -20.14
CA LEU A 330 8.24 13.60 -20.08
C LEU A 330 8.23 12.27 -20.83
N GLU A 331 8.74 12.27 -22.06
CA GLU A 331 9.26 11.03 -22.63
C GLU A 331 10.35 10.51 -21.68
N ALA A 332 10.39 9.19 -21.52
CA ALA A 332 11.19 8.43 -20.57
C ALA A 332 10.66 8.41 -19.12
N SER A 333 9.57 7.68 -18.90
CA SER A 333 9.66 6.43 -18.13
C SER A 333 8.34 5.67 -18.19
N ARG A 334 8.39 4.51 -18.85
CA ARG A 334 7.39 3.45 -18.74
C ARG A 334 7.25 3.04 -17.28
N VAL A 335 6.04 2.92 -16.76
CA VAL A 335 5.48 1.76 -16.05
C VAL A 335 3.96 1.87 -16.03
#